data_AF-A0A4Q2K949-F1
#
_entry.id   AF-A0A4Q2K949-F1
#
_cell.length_a   1.000
_cell.length_b   1.000
_cell.length_c   1.000
_cell.angle_alpha   90.00
_cell.angle_beta   90.00
_cell.angle_gamma   90.00
#
_symmetry.space_group_name_H-M   'P 1'
#
loop_
_entity.id
_entity.type
_entity.pdbx_description
1 polymer ?
#
loop_
_entity_poly.entity_id
_entity_poly.type
_entity_poly.pdbx_seq_one_letter_code
_entity_poly.pdbx_strand_id
1 'polypeptide(L)'
;MLSVLLEERNEIAAFSYPYKVKRDLIWGYLNQRLPNPVSARFLEIQDKLFWSETLENGIVDVADIPCRDRIALWQGDITRLNADAVVNAANNRLLGCFIPHHKCIDNVIHSRAGVQVRLDCSKIMGAQGEKEPSGCAKITRAYNLPSKYIIHTVGPMVGRKVTDEDRRVLRGCYISSLNLAKEMRLESIAFCCISTGIFGFPNDEAAAVAVGAVKQWLMENDYPIRVIFDVFLDKDLAIYREILDNV
;
A
#
# COMPACT_ATOMS: atom_id res chain seq x y z
N MET A 1 4.39 -0.72 24.18
CA MET A 1 4.66 -0.04 22.89
C MET A 1 4.75 1.47 23.06
N LEU A 2 3.68 2.17 23.46
CA LEU A 2 3.73 3.63 23.65
C LEU A 2 4.87 4.10 24.58
N SER A 3 5.09 3.41 25.71
CA SER A 3 6.20 3.69 26.63
C SER A 3 7.57 3.71 25.92
N VAL A 4 7.84 2.70 25.08
CA VAL A 4 9.11 2.62 24.31
C VAL A 4 9.23 3.79 23.33
N LEU A 5 8.14 4.17 22.66
CA LEU A 5 8.16 5.29 21.71
C LEU A 5 8.39 6.64 22.39
N LEU A 6 7.94 6.79 23.64
CA LEU A 6 8.19 7.98 24.46
C LEU A 6 9.64 8.01 24.96
N GLU A 7 10.15 6.87 25.44
CA GLU A 7 11.55 6.71 25.85
C GLU A 7 12.51 7.07 24.70
N GLU A 8 12.24 6.61 23.47
CA GLU A 8 13.01 6.97 22.27
C GLU A 8 13.06 8.48 22.00
N ARG A 9 12.12 9.25 22.57
CA ARG A 9 12.00 10.70 22.43
C ARG A 9 12.51 11.47 23.64
N ASN A 10 13.08 10.78 24.64
CA ASN A 10 13.39 11.35 25.96
C ASN A 10 12.14 11.96 26.65
N GLU A 11 10.96 11.47 26.31
CA GLU A 11 9.71 11.82 26.97
C GLU A 11 9.43 10.75 28.03
N ILE A 12 9.39 11.13 29.29
CA ILE A 12 8.91 10.25 30.36
C ILE A 12 7.51 10.72 30.69
N ALA A 13 6.52 9.84 30.59
CA ALA A 13 5.37 10.04 31.44
C ALA A 13 4.65 8.76 31.84
N ALA A 14 4.13 8.81 33.07
CA ALA A 14 3.04 7.99 33.52
C ALA A 14 1.76 8.58 32.90
N PHE A 15 1.05 7.79 32.08
CA PHE A 15 -0.15 8.24 31.38
C PHE A 15 -1.36 7.37 31.69
N SER A 16 -2.39 8.00 32.27
CA SER A 16 -3.74 7.43 32.38
C SER A 16 -4.66 7.99 31.28
N TYR A 17 -4.31 7.76 30.02
CA TYR A 17 -5.17 8.11 28.88
C TYR A 17 -6.06 6.93 28.42
N PRO A 18 -7.26 7.21 27.87
CA PRO A 18 -8.09 6.20 27.22
C PRO A 18 -7.36 5.52 26.05
N TYR A 19 -7.79 4.31 25.69
CA TYR A 19 -7.22 3.52 24.60
C TYR A 19 -7.07 4.32 23.30
N LYS A 20 -8.13 5.00 22.86
CA LYS A 20 -8.16 5.76 21.60
C LYS A 20 -7.04 6.81 21.51
N VAL A 21 -6.82 7.56 22.60
CA VAL A 21 -5.76 8.58 22.67
C VAL A 21 -4.38 7.93 22.62
N LYS A 22 -4.18 6.82 23.32
CA LYS A 22 -2.90 6.07 23.28
C LYS A 22 -2.61 5.53 21.88
N ARG A 23 -3.63 5.00 21.20
CA ARG A 23 -3.49 4.42 19.86
C ARG A 23 -3.19 5.48 18.79
N ASP A 24 -3.78 6.67 18.92
CA ASP A 24 -3.51 7.83 18.07
C ASP A 24 -2.06 8.33 18.25
N LEU A 25 -1.59 8.48 19.50
CA LEU A 25 -0.18 8.83 19.78
C LEU A 25 0.79 7.79 19.20
N ILE A 26 0.51 6.50 19.40
CA ILE A 26 1.28 5.41 18.80
C ILE A 26 1.38 5.59 17.28
N TRP A 27 0.26 5.87 16.61
CA TRP A 27 0.24 6.04 15.16
C TRP A 27 1.14 7.20 14.73
N GLY A 28 0.93 8.39 15.29
CA GLY A 28 1.74 9.56 14.97
C GLY A 28 3.24 9.37 15.24
N TYR A 29 3.58 8.74 16.37
CA TYR A 29 4.97 8.49 16.72
C TYR A 29 5.65 7.46 15.82
N LEU A 30 4.93 6.39 15.45
CA LEU A 30 5.43 5.41 14.49
C LEU A 30 5.65 6.01 13.11
N ASN A 31 4.77 6.92 12.65
CA ASN A 31 4.96 7.61 11.37
C ASN A 31 6.30 8.36 11.33
N GLN A 32 6.69 9.03 12.41
CA GLN A 32 7.92 9.81 12.46
C GLN A 32 9.18 8.98 12.77
N ARG A 33 9.03 7.75 13.25
CA ARG A 33 10.15 6.92 13.73
C ARG A 33 11.06 6.50 12.58
N LEU A 34 12.37 6.78 12.69
CA LEU A 34 13.38 6.30 11.74
C LEU A 34 13.45 4.76 11.71
N PRO A 35 13.98 4.13 10.63
CA PRO A 35 14.14 2.67 10.52
C PRO A 35 15.23 2.10 11.46
N ASN A 36 15.18 2.47 12.74
CA ASN A 36 16.09 1.95 13.76
C ASN A 36 15.62 0.57 14.22
N PRO A 37 16.54 -0.34 14.61
CA PRO A 37 16.19 -1.62 15.20
C PRO A 37 15.17 -1.49 16.35
N VAL A 38 14.37 -2.53 16.54
CA VAL A 38 13.38 -2.66 17.62
C VAL A 38 13.62 -3.97 18.36
N SER A 39 13.29 -4.00 19.65
CA SER A 39 13.41 -5.22 20.44
C SER A 39 12.34 -6.25 20.06
N ALA A 40 12.64 -7.54 20.27
CA ALA A 40 11.66 -8.61 20.07
C ALA A 40 10.37 -8.40 20.89
N ARG A 41 10.51 -7.89 22.12
CA ARG A 41 9.37 -7.55 22.98
C ARG A 41 8.51 -6.43 22.40
N PHE A 42 9.11 -5.43 21.75
CA PHE A 42 8.36 -4.38 21.08
C PHE A 42 7.51 -4.96 19.94
N LEU A 43 8.13 -5.80 19.10
CA LEU A 43 7.47 -6.47 17.98
C LEU A 43 6.32 -7.36 18.47
N GLU A 44 6.53 -8.17 19.50
CA GLU A 44 5.48 -9.03 20.04
C GLU A 44 4.24 -8.23 20.49
N ILE A 45 4.45 -7.09 21.16
CA ILE A 45 3.34 -6.23 21.61
C ILE A 45 2.65 -5.55 20.42
N GLN A 46 3.43 -5.07 19.44
CA GLN A 46 2.90 -4.45 18.23
C GLN A 46 2.05 -5.45 17.44
N ASP A 47 2.59 -6.63 17.17
CA ASP A 47 1.96 -7.63 16.32
C ASP A 47 0.66 -8.13 16.95
N LYS A 48 0.64 -8.36 18.28
CA LYS A 48 -0.61 -8.68 19.01
C LYS A 48 -1.67 -7.59 18.85
N LEU A 49 -1.29 -6.32 19.00
CA LEU A 49 -2.21 -5.19 18.87
C LEU A 49 -2.73 -5.07 17.43
N PHE A 50 -1.83 -5.07 16.45
CA PHE A 50 -2.17 -4.80 15.06
C PHE A 50 -2.98 -5.95 14.46
N TRP A 51 -2.67 -7.19 14.84
CA TRP A 51 -3.48 -8.33 14.44
C TRP A 51 -4.87 -8.33 15.08
N SER A 52 -5.00 -7.94 16.36
CA SER A 52 -6.33 -7.77 16.99
C SER A 52 -7.18 -6.74 16.24
N GLU A 53 -6.59 -5.58 15.91
CA GLU A 53 -7.27 -4.55 15.13
C GLU A 53 -7.65 -5.04 13.73
N THR A 54 -6.79 -5.85 13.10
CA THR A 54 -7.05 -6.44 11.77
C THR A 54 -8.24 -7.38 11.82
N LEU A 55 -8.33 -8.23 12.83
CA LEU A 55 -9.48 -9.12 13.05
C LEU A 55 -10.76 -8.33 13.35
N GLU A 56 -10.69 -7.30 14.19
CA GLU A 56 -11.83 -6.44 14.53
C GLU A 56 -12.37 -5.65 13.33
N ASN A 57 -11.50 -5.18 12.43
CA ASN A 57 -11.92 -4.48 11.21
C ASN A 57 -12.51 -5.43 10.16
N GLY A 58 -12.35 -6.74 10.35
CA GLY A 58 -12.85 -7.79 9.46
C GLY A 58 -11.97 -7.97 8.23
N ILE A 59 -11.64 -9.22 7.94
CA ILE A 59 -10.86 -9.64 6.76
C ILE A 59 -11.81 -9.93 5.60
N VAL A 60 -11.41 -9.53 4.40
CA VAL A 60 -12.12 -9.82 3.15
C VAL A 60 -11.24 -10.70 2.30
N ASP A 61 -11.70 -11.92 2.01
CA ASP A 61 -11.00 -12.80 1.08
C ASP A 61 -11.22 -12.31 -0.35
N VAL A 62 -10.13 -12.13 -1.10
CA VAL A 62 -10.24 -11.68 -2.48
C VAL A 62 -10.92 -12.71 -3.36
N ALA A 63 -10.94 -13.99 -2.98
CA ALA A 63 -11.65 -15.05 -3.69
C ALA A 63 -13.16 -14.79 -3.77
N ASP A 64 -13.74 -14.20 -2.72
CA ASP A 64 -15.18 -13.97 -2.56
C ASP A 64 -15.69 -12.74 -3.33
N ILE A 65 -14.78 -11.91 -3.84
CA ILE A 65 -15.16 -10.73 -4.62
C ILE A 65 -15.65 -11.19 -6.01
N PRO A 66 -16.69 -10.62 -6.62
CA PRO A 66 -17.02 -10.92 -8.01
C PRO A 66 -15.88 -10.55 -8.96
N CYS A 67 -15.55 -11.46 -9.88
CA CYS A 67 -14.44 -11.32 -10.79
C CYS A 67 -14.86 -11.69 -12.21
N ARG A 68 -14.45 -10.90 -13.20
CA ARG A 68 -14.67 -11.13 -14.62
C ARG A 68 -13.34 -10.96 -15.35
N ASP A 69 -12.99 -11.94 -16.19
CA ASP A 69 -11.74 -11.93 -16.96
C ASP A 69 -10.48 -11.71 -16.10
N ARG A 70 -10.47 -12.32 -14.90
CA ARG A 70 -9.45 -12.19 -13.86
C ARG A 70 -9.37 -10.81 -13.18
N ILE A 71 -10.24 -9.87 -13.52
CA ILE A 71 -10.31 -8.53 -12.93
C ILE A 71 -11.51 -8.44 -11.98
N ALA A 72 -11.27 -7.94 -10.78
CA ALA A 72 -12.29 -7.63 -9.78
C ALA A 72 -12.23 -6.14 -9.41
N LEU A 73 -13.36 -5.59 -8.98
CA LEU A 73 -13.47 -4.23 -8.46
C LEU A 73 -14.05 -4.30 -7.05
N TRP A 74 -13.37 -3.68 -6.09
CA TRP A 74 -13.79 -3.67 -4.69
C TRP A 74 -13.63 -2.29 -4.10
N GLN A 75 -14.63 -1.86 -3.32
CA GLN A 75 -14.59 -0.60 -2.61
C GLN A 75 -14.34 -0.84 -1.12
N GLY A 76 -13.25 -0.32 -0.56
CA GLY A 76 -13.00 -0.41 0.86
C GLY A 76 -11.59 -0.03 1.30
N ASP A 77 -11.21 -0.53 2.48
CA ASP A 77 -9.88 -0.38 3.05
C ASP A 77 -8.99 -1.55 2.59
N ILE A 78 -8.03 -1.28 1.70
CA ILE A 78 -7.11 -2.28 1.14
C ILE A 78 -6.40 -3.12 2.21
N THR A 79 -6.22 -2.58 3.43
CA THR A 79 -5.54 -3.29 4.52
C THR A 79 -6.36 -4.45 5.10
N ARG A 80 -7.59 -4.65 4.62
CA ARG A 80 -8.48 -5.76 4.96
C ARG A 80 -8.42 -6.92 3.95
N LEU A 81 -7.82 -6.71 2.78
CA LEU A 81 -7.82 -7.70 1.71
C LEU A 81 -6.81 -8.82 2.00
N ASN A 82 -7.32 -10.05 2.15
CA ASN A 82 -6.52 -11.27 2.13
C ASN A 82 -6.18 -11.63 0.66
N ALA A 83 -5.22 -10.89 0.10
CA ALA A 83 -4.62 -11.13 -1.21
C ALA A 83 -3.19 -11.65 -1.05
N ASP A 84 -2.60 -12.20 -2.11
CA ASP A 84 -1.17 -12.51 -2.06
C ASP A 84 -0.32 -11.24 -1.94
N ALA A 85 -0.65 -10.20 -2.71
CA ALA A 85 -0.05 -8.88 -2.56
C ALA A 85 -1.07 -7.74 -2.59
N VAL A 86 -0.82 -6.71 -1.78
CA VAL A 86 -1.42 -5.38 -1.94
C VAL A 86 -0.37 -4.41 -2.46
N VAL A 87 -0.78 -3.45 -3.29
CA VAL A 87 0.12 -2.46 -3.87
C VAL A 87 0.06 -1.17 -3.07
N ASN A 88 1.23 -0.69 -2.65
CA ASN A 88 1.41 0.59 -1.99
C ASN A 88 1.91 1.63 -3.01
N ALA A 89 1.20 2.77 -3.11
CA ALA A 89 1.69 3.96 -3.79
C ALA A 89 2.70 4.69 -2.89
N ALA A 90 3.97 4.27 -3.00
CA ALA A 90 5.07 4.76 -2.19
C ALA A 90 5.68 6.06 -2.76
N ASN A 91 6.52 6.71 -1.94
CA ASN A 91 7.42 7.77 -2.38
C ASN A 91 8.81 7.19 -2.72
N ASN A 92 9.65 7.95 -3.43
CA ASN A 92 10.97 7.49 -3.90
C ASN A 92 12.00 7.14 -2.81
N ARG A 93 11.69 7.38 -1.53
CA ARG A 93 12.53 6.90 -0.42
C ARG A 93 12.14 5.50 0.04
N LEU A 94 10.97 4.96 -0.35
CA LEU A 94 10.36 3.70 0.12
C LEU A 94 10.19 3.51 1.63
N LEU A 95 10.61 4.47 2.46
CA LEU A 95 10.55 4.37 3.92
C LEU A 95 9.14 4.65 4.49
N GLY A 96 8.09 4.64 3.67
CA GLY A 96 6.75 5.03 4.10
C GLY A 96 6.58 6.53 4.34
N CYS A 97 5.43 6.91 4.90
CA CYS A 97 5.10 8.31 5.21
C CYS A 97 5.64 8.74 6.59
N PHE A 98 6.26 9.93 6.66
CA PHE A 98 6.77 10.52 7.90
C PHE A 98 5.89 11.61 8.50
N ILE A 99 4.77 11.94 7.86
CA ILE A 99 3.83 12.95 8.33
C ILE A 99 2.80 12.24 9.22
N PRO A 100 2.69 12.60 10.52
CA PRO A 100 1.70 12.00 11.43
C PRO A 100 0.28 12.11 10.87
N HIS A 101 -0.47 11.00 10.90
CA HIS A 101 -1.89 10.96 10.51
C HIS A 101 -2.18 11.43 9.08
N HIS A 102 -1.17 11.39 8.21
CA HIS A 102 -1.34 11.81 6.83
C HIS A 102 -2.29 10.86 6.11
N LYS A 103 -3.30 11.43 5.43
CA LYS A 103 -4.32 10.68 4.69
C LYS A 103 -3.77 10.21 3.33
N CYS A 104 -2.72 9.41 3.35
CA CYS A 104 -2.17 8.76 2.16
C CYS A 104 -2.10 7.24 2.36
N ILE A 105 -2.21 6.50 1.26
CA ILE A 105 -2.23 5.03 1.30
C ILE A 105 -0.92 4.46 1.88
N ASP A 106 0.21 5.13 1.63
CA ASP A 106 1.52 4.79 2.18
C ASP A 106 1.53 4.85 3.71
N ASN A 107 0.89 5.86 4.30
CA ASN A 107 0.74 5.95 5.75
C ASN A 107 -0.17 4.84 6.28
N VAL A 108 -1.32 4.62 5.63
CA VAL A 108 -2.30 3.60 6.03
C VAL A 108 -1.66 2.20 6.04
N ILE A 109 -1.03 1.79 4.93
CA ILE A 109 -0.39 0.48 4.79
C ILE A 109 0.72 0.30 5.83
N HIS A 110 1.68 1.23 5.95
CA HIS A 110 2.76 1.10 6.93
C HIS A 110 2.26 1.07 8.38
N SER A 111 1.21 1.84 8.70
CA SER A 111 0.69 1.96 10.07
C SER A 111 -0.17 0.76 10.50
N ARG A 112 -0.65 -0.04 9.54
CA ARG A 112 -1.36 -1.30 9.79
C ARG A 112 -0.44 -2.52 9.72
N ALA A 113 0.53 -2.51 8.81
CA ALA A 113 1.45 -3.61 8.62
C ALA A 113 2.46 -3.76 9.77
N GLY A 114 3.00 -2.65 10.30
CA GLY A 114 4.01 -2.65 11.36
C GLY A 114 5.35 -2.05 10.95
N VAL A 115 6.18 -1.72 11.94
CA VAL A 115 7.51 -1.10 11.72
C VAL A 115 8.42 -1.94 10.84
N GLN A 116 8.22 -3.26 10.80
CA GLN A 116 9.05 -4.17 10.03
C GLN A 116 9.05 -3.84 8.53
N VAL A 117 7.94 -3.33 7.97
CA VAL A 117 7.89 -2.90 6.56
C VAL A 117 8.90 -1.78 6.30
N ARG A 118 8.95 -0.76 7.17
CA ARG A 118 9.92 0.34 7.06
C ARG A 118 11.36 -0.17 7.22
N LEU A 119 11.59 -1.15 8.08
CA LEU A 119 12.91 -1.77 8.25
C LEU A 119 13.35 -2.53 7.00
N ASP A 120 12.46 -3.30 6.38
CA ASP A 120 12.77 -4.02 5.14
C ASP A 120 12.99 -3.07 3.97
N CYS A 121 12.14 -2.04 3.81
CA CYS A 121 12.38 -0.99 2.83
C CYS A 121 13.74 -0.32 3.06
N SER A 122 14.14 -0.06 4.31
CA SER A 122 15.45 0.51 4.60
C SER A 122 16.61 -0.40 4.18
N LYS A 123 16.47 -1.72 4.33
CA LYS A 123 17.47 -2.68 3.83
C LYS A 123 17.54 -2.67 2.31
N ILE A 124 16.38 -2.68 1.64
CA ILE A 124 16.28 -2.61 0.17
C ILE A 124 16.98 -1.35 -0.35
N MET A 125 16.65 -0.18 0.21
CA MET A 125 17.24 1.08 -0.22
C MET A 125 18.74 1.17 0.11
N GLY A 126 19.16 0.60 1.25
CA GLY A 126 20.58 0.53 1.61
C GLY A 126 21.38 -0.33 0.64
N ALA A 127 20.83 -1.46 0.19
CA ALA A 127 21.47 -2.33 -0.81
C ALA A 127 21.46 -1.71 -2.22
N GLN A 128 20.40 -0.98 -2.58
CA GLN A 128 20.28 -0.31 -3.87
C GLN A 128 21.21 0.91 -3.99
N GLY A 129 21.43 1.65 -2.90
CA GLY A 129 22.33 2.81 -2.88
C GLY A 129 21.78 4.11 -3.48
N GLU A 130 20.60 4.07 -4.11
CA GLU A 130 19.93 5.24 -4.69
C GLU A 130 18.41 5.21 -4.49
N LYS A 131 17.74 6.35 -4.71
CA LYS A 131 16.28 6.47 -4.58
C LYS A 131 15.56 5.61 -5.61
N GLU A 132 14.37 5.14 -5.26
CA GLU A 132 13.57 4.30 -6.14
C GLU A 132 13.05 5.10 -7.34
N PRO A 133 13.34 4.68 -8.59
CA PRO A 133 12.83 5.33 -9.77
C PRO A 133 11.31 5.25 -9.87
N SER A 134 10.68 6.24 -10.50
CA SER A 134 9.24 6.20 -10.74
C SER A 134 8.90 5.15 -11.80
N GLY A 135 7.80 4.43 -11.62
CA GLY A 135 7.40 3.30 -12.49
C GLY A 135 8.04 1.96 -12.15
N CYS A 136 8.92 1.91 -11.15
CA CYS A 136 9.53 0.67 -10.65
C CYS A 136 8.83 0.17 -9.37
N ALA A 137 9.03 -1.11 -9.05
CA ALA A 137 8.40 -1.76 -7.91
C ALA A 137 9.39 -2.60 -7.09
N LYS A 138 9.17 -2.64 -5.76
CA LYS A 138 9.87 -3.51 -4.80
C LYS A 138 8.87 -4.29 -3.95
N ILE A 139 9.26 -5.41 -3.37
CA ILE A 139 8.37 -6.25 -2.56
C ILE A 139 8.91 -6.44 -1.14
N THR A 140 8.02 -6.40 -0.16
CA THR A 140 8.29 -6.75 1.24
C THR A 140 7.21 -7.69 1.77
N ARG A 141 7.44 -8.31 2.93
CA ARG A 141 6.37 -9.01 3.66
C ARG A 141 5.33 -7.99 4.16
N ALA A 142 4.07 -8.40 4.24
CA ALA A 142 3.01 -7.51 4.73
C ALA A 142 2.82 -7.53 6.25
N TYR A 143 3.48 -8.46 6.95
CA TYR A 143 3.49 -8.58 8.40
C TYR A 143 2.08 -8.72 9.00
N ASN A 144 1.53 -7.65 9.58
CA ASN A 144 0.24 -7.70 10.28
C ASN A 144 -0.97 -7.44 9.36
N LEU A 145 -0.76 -7.25 8.05
CA LEU A 145 -1.87 -7.24 7.10
C LEU A 145 -2.35 -8.67 6.82
N PRO A 146 -3.61 -8.86 6.40
CA PRO A 146 -4.09 -10.15 5.90
C PRO A 146 -3.35 -10.63 4.66
N SER A 147 -2.81 -9.71 3.85
CA SER A 147 -2.05 -10.07 2.66
C SER A 147 -0.69 -10.69 3.00
N LYS A 148 -0.10 -11.45 2.06
CA LYS A 148 1.24 -12.04 2.28
C LYS A 148 2.36 -11.02 2.07
N TYR A 149 2.21 -10.19 1.03
CA TYR A 149 3.21 -9.23 0.60
C TYR A 149 2.64 -7.82 0.39
N ILE A 150 3.55 -6.85 0.38
CA ILE A 150 3.30 -5.48 -0.09
C ILE A 150 4.24 -5.24 -1.28
N ILE A 151 3.67 -4.85 -2.41
CA ILE A 151 4.43 -4.37 -3.56
C ILE A 151 4.41 -2.84 -3.53
N HIS A 152 5.57 -2.24 -3.35
CA HIS A 152 5.76 -0.79 -3.27
C HIS A 152 6.15 -0.26 -4.65
N THR A 153 5.35 0.64 -5.20
CA THR A 153 5.63 1.29 -6.49
C THR A 153 5.60 2.80 -6.35
N VAL A 154 6.45 3.50 -7.11
CA VAL A 154 6.55 4.97 -7.07
C VAL A 154 5.85 5.55 -8.29
N GLY A 155 4.67 6.13 -8.08
CA GLY A 155 3.88 6.78 -9.13
C GLY A 155 4.45 8.15 -9.55
N PRO A 156 4.00 8.69 -10.69
CA PRO A 156 4.36 10.05 -11.11
C PRO A 156 3.73 11.09 -10.18
N MET A 157 4.40 12.23 -10.02
CA MET A 157 3.86 13.42 -9.36
C MET A 157 3.46 14.43 -10.45
N VAL A 158 2.15 14.63 -10.62
CA VAL A 158 1.62 15.46 -11.69
C VAL A 158 1.75 16.94 -11.32
N GLY A 159 2.26 17.72 -12.27
CA GLY A 159 2.34 19.18 -12.17
C GLY A 159 0.99 19.84 -12.48
N ARG A 160 0.99 20.87 -13.35
CA ARG A 160 -0.26 21.56 -13.73
C ARG A 160 -1.15 20.76 -14.69
N LYS A 161 -0.56 19.85 -15.47
CA LYS A 161 -1.23 19.04 -16.49
C LYS A 161 -0.54 17.69 -16.59
N VAL A 162 -1.30 16.65 -16.93
CA VAL A 162 -0.78 15.29 -17.16
C VAL A 162 -0.05 15.24 -18.50
N THR A 163 1.21 14.82 -18.45
CA THR A 163 2.06 14.61 -19.63
C THR A 163 2.06 13.15 -20.07
N ASP A 164 2.53 12.88 -21.28
CA ASP A 164 2.67 11.49 -21.77
C ASP A 164 3.68 10.70 -20.95
N GLU A 165 4.66 11.39 -20.37
CA GLU A 165 5.61 10.80 -19.43
C GLU A 165 4.90 10.34 -18.15
N ASP A 166 3.99 11.16 -17.59
CA ASP A 166 3.21 10.76 -16.41
C ASP A 166 2.37 9.51 -16.70
N ARG A 167 1.70 9.45 -17.86
CA ARG A 167 0.95 8.26 -18.30
C ARG A 167 1.86 7.05 -18.44
N ARG A 168 3.04 7.23 -19.04
CA ARG A 168 4.04 6.16 -19.22
C ARG A 168 4.54 5.62 -17.89
N VAL A 169 4.86 6.49 -16.93
CA VAL A 169 5.33 6.14 -15.59
C VAL A 169 4.23 5.44 -14.79
N LEU A 170 2.99 5.95 -14.84
CA LEU A 170 1.86 5.30 -14.17
C LEU A 170 1.61 3.90 -14.73
N ARG A 171 1.60 3.73 -16.05
CA ARG A 171 1.55 2.40 -16.70
C ARG A 171 2.70 1.51 -16.24
N GLY A 172 3.90 2.05 -16.13
CA GLY A 172 5.08 1.35 -15.60
C GLY A 172 4.86 0.78 -14.19
N CYS A 173 4.18 1.52 -13.31
CA CYS A 173 3.86 1.06 -11.96
C CYS A 173 3.05 -0.25 -11.98
N TYR A 174 2.00 -0.31 -12.81
CA TYR A 174 1.16 -1.50 -12.95
C TYR A 174 1.93 -2.67 -13.54
N ILE A 175 2.67 -2.44 -14.63
CA ILE A 175 3.45 -3.49 -15.30
C ILE A 175 4.54 -4.06 -14.39
N SER A 176 5.33 -3.20 -13.74
CA SER A 176 6.39 -3.61 -12.81
C SER A 176 5.83 -4.41 -11.63
N SER A 177 4.67 -4.01 -11.10
CA SER A 177 4.02 -4.73 -10.00
C SER A 177 3.51 -6.11 -10.43
N LEU A 178 2.90 -6.21 -11.61
CA LEU A 178 2.43 -7.50 -12.16
C LEU A 178 3.58 -8.44 -12.49
N ASN A 179 4.68 -7.91 -13.06
CA ASN A 179 5.88 -8.69 -13.32
C ASN A 179 6.47 -9.27 -12.03
N LEU A 180 6.55 -8.48 -10.97
CA LEU A 180 7.06 -8.93 -9.68
C LEU A 180 6.12 -9.97 -9.03
N ALA A 181 4.81 -9.79 -9.16
CA ALA A 181 3.83 -10.79 -8.71
C ALA A 181 3.99 -12.12 -9.46
N LYS A 182 4.21 -12.09 -10.78
CA LYS A 182 4.49 -13.28 -11.59
C LYS A 182 5.80 -13.96 -11.20
N GLU A 183 6.87 -13.19 -11.00
CA GLU A 183 8.17 -13.70 -10.56
C GLU A 183 8.07 -14.43 -9.21
N MET A 184 7.29 -13.84 -8.29
CA MET A 184 7.02 -14.39 -6.95
C MET A 184 5.95 -15.49 -6.95
N ARG A 185 5.38 -15.83 -8.11
CA ARG A 185 4.31 -16.83 -8.29
C ARG A 185 3.07 -16.54 -7.43
N LEU A 186 2.68 -15.27 -7.35
CA LEU A 186 1.49 -14.82 -6.62
C LEU A 186 0.23 -15.00 -7.48
N GLU A 187 -0.84 -15.47 -6.87
CA GLU A 187 -2.12 -15.76 -7.52
C GLU A 187 -3.07 -14.56 -7.49
N SER A 188 -2.84 -13.58 -6.61
CA SER A 188 -3.66 -12.37 -6.53
C SER A 188 -2.89 -11.09 -6.18
N ILE A 189 -3.33 -9.97 -6.75
CA ILE A 189 -2.76 -8.64 -6.49
C ILE A 189 -3.86 -7.58 -6.41
N ALA A 190 -3.86 -6.77 -5.37
CA ALA A 190 -4.78 -5.65 -5.20
C ALA A 190 -4.09 -4.30 -5.38
N PHE A 191 -4.56 -3.49 -6.31
CA PHE A 191 -4.07 -2.15 -6.60
C PHE A 191 -4.96 -1.08 -5.94
N CYS A 192 -4.39 -0.23 -5.11
CA CYS A 192 -5.02 1.03 -4.74
C CYS A 192 -5.02 2.02 -5.93
N CYS A 193 -5.74 3.14 -5.82
CA CYS A 193 -5.65 4.23 -6.80
C CYS A 193 -4.29 4.97 -6.74
N ILE A 194 -3.31 4.52 -7.54
CA ILE A 194 -1.96 5.09 -7.57
C ILE A 194 -1.99 6.53 -8.12
N SER A 195 -1.27 7.43 -7.43
CA SER A 195 -1.09 8.85 -7.78
C SER A 195 -2.33 9.76 -7.78
N THR A 196 -3.54 9.27 -7.51
CA THR A 196 -4.78 10.09 -7.58
C THR A 196 -5.10 10.91 -6.34
N GLY A 197 -4.33 10.71 -5.26
CA GLY A 197 -4.40 11.53 -4.05
C GLY A 197 -3.43 12.71 -4.12
N ILE A 198 -2.41 12.68 -3.26
CA ILE A 198 -1.45 13.79 -3.09
C ILE A 198 -0.65 14.08 -4.36
N PHE A 199 -0.44 13.09 -5.22
CA PHE A 199 0.35 13.24 -6.45
C PHE A 199 -0.47 13.80 -7.63
N GLY A 200 -1.77 14.06 -7.43
CA GLY A 200 -2.56 14.93 -8.31
C GLY A 200 -2.93 14.36 -9.68
N PHE A 201 -2.79 13.05 -9.91
CA PHE A 201 -3.24 12.44 -11.17
C PHE A 201 -4.78 12.44 -11.22
N PRO A 202 -5.41 12.98 -12.28
CA PRO A 202 -6.87 12.92 -12.45
C PRO A 202 -7.41 11.50 -12.36
N ASN A 203 -8.48 11.31 -11.59
CA ASN A 203 -8.99 9.97 -11.25
C ASN A 203 -9.47 9.18 -12.48
N ASP A 204 -10.16 9.84 -13.41
CA ASP A 204 -10.66 9.30 -14.68
C ASP A 204 -9.52 8.81 -15.57
N GLU A 205 -8.52 9.67 -15.74
CA GLU A 205 -7.36 9.37 -16.58
C GLU A 205 -6.47 8.29 -15.97
N ALA A 206 -6.25 8.33 -14.65
CA ALA A 206 -5.48 7.31 -13.94
C ALA A 206 -6.16 5.94 -14.02
N ALA A 207 -7.48 5.89 -13.87
CA ALA A 207 -8.25 4.64 -13.97
C ALA A 207 -8.19 4.07 -15.39
N ALA A 208 -8.26 4.90 -16.43
CA ALA A 208 -8.10 4.46 -17.81
C ALA A 208 -6.71 3.86 -18.05
N VAL A 209 -5.64 4.50 -17.54
CA VAL A 209 -4.28 3.95 -17.62
C VAL A 209 -4.15 2.63 -16.84
N ALA A 210 -4.74 2.56 -15.64
CA ALA A 210 -4.71 1.38 -14.78
C ALA A 210 -5.36 0.16 -15.45
N VAL A 211 -6.61 0.30 -15.89
CA VAL A 211 -7.36 -0.77 -16.55
C VAL A 211 -6.69 -1.17 -17.86
N GLY A 212 -6.26 -0.20 -18.67
CA GLY A 212 -5.57 -0.46 -19.93
C GLY A 212 -4.27 -1.25 -19.73
N ALA A 213 -3.44 -0.85 -18.75
CA ALA A 213 -2.18 -1.53 -18.45
C ALA A 213 -2.40 -2.97 -17.96
N VAL A 214 -3.37 -3.18 -17.06
CA VAL A 214 -3.70 -4.51 -16.53
C VAL A 214 -4.26 -5.41 -17.63
N LYS A 215 -5.25 -4.94 -18.41
CA LYS A 215 -5.83 -5.73 -19.51
C LYS A 215 -4.76 -6.11 -20.54
N GLN A 216 -3.92 -5.15 -20.95
CA GLN A 216 -2.82 -5.42 -21.88
C GLN A 216 -1.86 -6.48 -21.33
N TRP A 217 -1.41 -6.33 -20.08
CA TRP A 217 -0.49 -7.28 -19.47
C TRP A 217 -1.10 -8.69 -19.38
N LEU A 218 -2.37 -8.80 -19.01
CA LEU A 218 -3.10 -10.07 -18.92
C LEU A 218 -3.32 -10.75 -20.29
N MET A 219 -3.37 -9.99 -21.39
CA MET A 219 -3.42 -10.52 -22.76
C MET A 219 -2.05 -11.01 -23.23
N GLU A 220 -0.99 -10.28 -22.89
CA GLU A 220 0.38 -10.58 -23.30
C GLU A 220 1.03 -11.69 -22.45
N ASN A 221 0.48 -11.97 -21.27
CA ASN A 221 1.01 -12.96 -20.33
C ASN A 221 -0.03 -14.03 -20.01
N ASP A 222 0.32 -15.27 -20.36
CA ASP A 222 -0.40 -16.46 -19.89
C ASP A 222 -0.04 -16.78 -18.44
N TYR A 223 -0.48 -15.92 -17.52
CA TYR A 223 -0.31 -16.08 -16.08
C TYR A 223 -1.67 -15.89 -15.38
N PRO A 224 -2.16 -16.87 -14.61
CA PRO A 224 -3.51 -16.87 -14.07
C PRO A 224 -3.63 -16.01 -12.79
N ILE A 225 -3.09 -14.78 -12.81
CA ILE A 225 -3.21 -13.85 -11.68
C ILE A 225 -4.59 -13.19 -11.66
N ARG A 226 -5.17 -13.10 -10.47
CA ARG A 226 -6.36 -12.31 -10.18
C ARG A 226 -5.97 -10.89 -9.79
N VAL A 227 -6.49 -9.90 -10.50
CA VAL A 227 -6.20 -8.48 -10.25
C VAL A 227 -7.43 -7.82 -9.63
N ILE A 228 -7.24 -7.14 -8.51
CA ILE A 228 -8.29 -6.40 -7.80
C ILE A 228 -7.96 -4.92 -7.91
N PHE A 229 -8.87 -4.14 -8.47
CA PHE A 229 -8.86 -2.69 -8.31
C PHE A 229 -9.58 -2.34 -7.01
N ASP A 230 -8.81 -1.88 -6.02
CA ASP A 230 -9.31 -1.33 -4.78
C ASP A 230 -9.53 0.17 -4.93
N VAL A 231 -10.75 0.61 -4.65
CA VAL A 231 -11.15 2.02 -4.66
C VAL A 231 -11.70 2.40 -3.29
N PHE A 232 -11.53 3.66 -2.88
CA PHE A 232 -12.08 4.13 -1.60
C PHE A 232 -13.29 5.06 -1.81
N LEU A 233 -13.17 6.02 -2.72
CA LEU A 233 -14.20 7.05 -2.93
C LEU A 233 -15.27 6.56 -3.90
N ASP A 234 -16.52 7.00 -3.69
CA ASP A 234 -17.65 6.67 -4.58
C ASP A 234 -17.41 7.13 -6.02
N LYS A 235 -16.70 8.25 -6.20
CA LYS A 235 -16.32 8.75 -7.53
C LYS A 235 -15.40 7.77 -8.27
N ASP A 236 -14.46 7.15 -7.56
CA ASP A 236 -13.51 6.20 -8.14
C ASP A 236 -14.24 4.91 -8.50
N LEU A 237 -15.15 4.46 -7.64
CA LEU A 237 -16.02 3.32 -7.93
C LEU A 237 -16.86 3.55 -9.20
N ALA A 238 -17.45 4.72 -9.36
CA ALA A 238 -18.23 5.05 -10.56
C ALA A 238 -17.36 5.01 -11.83
N ILE A 239 -16.18 5.65 -11.78
CA ILE A 239 -15.22 5.68 -12.90
C ILE A 239 -14.77 4.26 -13.27
N TYR A 240 -14.31 3.47 -12.31
CA TYR A 240 -13.82 2.11 -12.58
C TYR A 240 -14.93 1.20 -13.11
N ARG A 241 -16.17 1.32 -12.60
CA ARG A 241 -17.32 0.57 -13.13
C ARG A 241 -17.58 0.91 -14.59
N GLU A 242 -17.67 2.21 -14.91
CA GLU A 242 -17.89 2.67 -16.28
C GLU A 242 -16.82 2.14 -17.25
N ILE A 243 -15.55 2.19 -16.86
CA ILE A 243 -14.44 1.70 -17.72
C ILE A 243 -14.47 0.18 -17.88
N LEU A 244 -14.83 -0.57 -16.83
CA LEU A 244 -14.88 -2.03 -16.87
C LEU A 244 -16.11 -2.58 -17.59
N ASP A 245 -17.24 -1.86 -17.57
CA ASP A 245 -18.48 -2.25 -18.24
C ASP A 245 -18.46 -1.92 -19.75
N ASN A 246 -17.76 -0.85 -20.15
CA ASN A 246 -17.72 -0.38 -21.55
C ASN A 246 -16.66 -1.06 -22.43
N VAL A 247 -16.04 -2.15 -21.97
CA VAL A 247 -14.95 -2.86 -22.69
C VAL A 247 -15.09 -4.37 -22.59
#